data_AF-A0A9Q9D7Q5-F1
#
_entry.id   AF-A0A9Q9D7Q5-F1
#
_cell.length_a   1.000
_cell.length_b   1.000
_cell.length_c   1.000
_cell.angle_alpha   90.00
_cell.angle_beta   90.00
_cell.angle_gamma   90.00
#
_symmetry.space_group_name_H-M   'P 1'
#
loop_
_entity.id
_entity.type
_entity.pdbx_description
1 polymer ?
#
loop_
_entity_poly.entity_id
_entity_poly.type
_entity_poly.pdbx_seq_one_letter_code
_entity_poly.pdbx_strand_id
1 'polypeptide(L)'
;MKKRTKKVVMTTLLLSSTLLLTACGSKQDAKKENTTNSSSKVMKVVDQSKEVLKKAKAALLNAQKVPNTKNIKSAKEAISKVKDTKEAKKLNDELSGFSARVKLEDAARKAVVAYQKDALNEKKHKSAQTAVSKLTSPYNKTLKAELTKKIKDSEAQANKARASQNVSKAQQDTSKKASAKSQENTQTTGDTSLNQAGATADTANVANGGQTAQTPAGGNTSGNGGNSNNVSPTPAPTPTPAPTPTPTPTPTPTPDPTPTPDPTPTPTVHHWGLNYFTPDGEYMDGGLFTSESAANAAGEALKAAGKCSSYGVYQLD
;
A
#
# COMPACT_ATOMS: atom_id res chain seq x y z
N MET A 1 7.71 63.57 -27.47
CA MET A 1 6.48 63.07 -28.17
C MET A 1 6.46 61.53 -28.17
N LYS A 2 5.28 60.94 -28.40
CA LYS A 2 4.96 59.50 -28.62
C LYS A 2 5.06 58.52 -27.42
N LYS A 3 3.89 57.99 -27.08
CA LYS A 3 3.57 56.90 -26.13
C LYS A 3 3.92 55.52 -26.75
N ARG A 4 4.15 54.50 -25.90
CA ARG A 4 3.52 53.16 -26.02
C ARG A 4 3.68 52.32 -24.73
N THR A 5 2.59 52.31 -23.97
CA THR A 5 1.87 51.11 -23.47
C THR A 5 2.66 49.99 -22.75
N LYS A 6 2.66 50.01 -21.42
CA LYS A 6 2.84 48.79 -20.60
C LYS A 6 1.52 47.99 -20.56
N LYS A 7 1.58 46.69 -20.82
CA LYS A 7 0.53 45.71 -20.48
C LYS A 7 1.14 44.67 -19.55
N VAL A 8 0.89 44.77 -18.25
CA VAL A 8 1.13 43.70 -17.28
C VAL A 8 -0.15 43.53 -16.49
N VAL A 9 -0.63 42.29 -16.44
CA VAL A 9 -1.87 41.90 -15.77
C VAL A 9 -1.53 41.55 -14.32
N MET A 10 -2.16 42.23 -13.34
CA MET A 10 -2.17 41.73 -11.96
C MET A 10 -3.46 42.10 -11.22
N THR A 11 -4.41 41.18 -11.32
CA THR A 11 -5.33 40.72 -10.26
C THR A 11 -5.85 41.75 -9.24
N THR A 12 -7.05 42.26 -9.48
CA THR A 12 -7.90 42.87 -8.44
C THR A 12 -8.26 41.86 -7.35
N LEU A 13 -7.79 42.09 -6.13
CA LEU A 13 -8.27 41.45 -4.90
C LEU A 13 -8.66 42.52 -3.87
N LEU A 14 -9.88 43.02 -3.97
CA LEU A 14 -10.49 43.94 -3.00
C LEU A 14 -11.90 43.47 -2.65
N LEU A 15 -12.01 42.71 -1.56
CA LEU A 15 -13.23 42.64 -0.74
C LEU A 15 -12.89 43.04 0.70
N SER A 16 -12.40 44.27 0.86
CA SER A 16 -12.48 45.01 2.12
C SER A 16 -13.68 45.95 2.05
N SER A 17 -14.84 45.49 2.53
CA SER A 17 -16.02 46.36 2.69
C SER A 17 -15.89 47.22 3.93
N THR A 18 -14.98 48.20 3.89
CA THR A 18 -14.88 49.28 4.87
C THR A 18 -15.40 50.57 4.23
N LEU A 19 -16.72 50.65 4.04
CA LEU A 19 -17.37 51.89 3.62
C LEU A 19 -17.68 52.74 4.86
N LEU A 20 -16.72 53.57 5.27
CA LEU A 20 -16.99 54.64 6.23
C LEU A 20 -17.99 55.62 5.58
N LEU A 21 -19.12 55.85 6.25
CA LEU A 21 -20.17 56.75 5.77
C LEU A 21 -20.24 57.99 6.69
N THR A 22 -19.36 58.97 6.47
CA THR A 22 -19.50 60.30 7.08
C THR A 22 -20.23 61.21 6.10
N ALA A 23 -21.44 61.61 6.45
CA ALA A 23 -22.30 62.39 5.58
C ALA A 23 -21.92 63.88 5.56
N CYS A 24 -22.01 64.50 4.38
CA CYS A 24 -22.51 65.87 4.28
C CYS A 24 -23.14 66.13 2.91
N GLY A 25 -24.37 66.66 2.91
CA GLY A 25 -24.85 67.58 1.88
C GLY A 25 -25.26 67.02 0.51
N SER A 26 -26.59 66.91 0.34
CA SER A 26 -27.30 67.39 -0.86
C SER A 26 -27.43 66.49 -2.11
N LYS A 27 -28.72 66.18 -2.42
CA LYS A 27 -29.29 65.90 -3.75
C LYS A 27 -28.78 64.65 -4.50
N GLN A 28 -29.55 63.55 -4.41
CA GLN A 28 -29.97 62.76 -5.59
C GLN A 28 -31.05 61.71 -5.24
N ASP A 29 -32.31 62.12 -5.35
CA ASP A 29 -33.47 61.22 -5.31
C ASP A 29 -33.60 60.42 -6.61
N ALA A 30 -32.66 59.49 -6.83
CA ALA A 30 -32.63 58.59 -7.99
C ALA A 30 -31.93 57.24 -7.76
N LYS A 31 -31.36 56.97 -6.57
CA LYS A 31 -30.45 55.82 -6.35
C LYS A 31 -30.80 54.89 -5.17
N LYS A 32 -32.02 55.00 -4.60
CA LYS A 32 -32.44 54.15 -3.46
C LYS A 32 -32.94 52.76 -3.86
N GLU A 33 -33.48 52.58 -5.07
CA GLU A 33 -34.11 51.31 -5.49
C GLU A 33 -33.11 50.24 -5.98
N ASN A 34 -31.93 50.64 -6.49
CA ASN A 34 -30.90 49.71 -6.97
C ASN A 34 -29.98 49.17 -5.85
N THR A 35 -29.89 49.89 -4.72
CA THR A 35 -28.90 49.59 -3.67
C THR A 35 -29.39 48.50 -2.70
N THR A 36 -30.67 48.52 -2.33
CA THR A 36 -31.34 47.45 -1.54
C THR A 36 -31.40 46.13 -2.29
N ASN A 37 -31.72 46.16 -3.59
CA ASN A 37 -31.80 44.96 -4.43
C ASN A 37 -30.42 44.30 -4.61
N SER A 38 -29.35 45.11 -4.71
CA SER A 38 -27.96 44.61 -4.75
C SER A 38 -27.53 43.97 -3.43
N SER A 39 -27.85 44.57 -2.27
CA SER A 39 -27.50 44.01 -0.96
C SER A 39 -28.15 42.65 -0.69
N SER A 40 -29.46 42.50 -1.02
CA SER A 40 -30.17 41.22 -0.97
C SER A 40 -29.52 40.14 -1.85
N LYS A 41 -29.07 40.53 -3.05
CA LYS A 41 -28.39 39.63 -3.99
C LYS A 41 -27.00 39.21 -3.50
N VAL A 42 -26.25 40.10 -2.86
CA VAL A 42 -24.94 39.80 -2.26
C VAL A 42 -25.07 38.82 -1.10
N MET A 43 -26.01 39.01 -0.16
CA MET A 43 -26.25 38.04 0.93
C MET A 43 -26.58 36.64 0.39
N LYS A 44 -27.49 36.54 -0.58
CA LYS A 44 -27.86 35.26 -1.23
C LYS A 44 -26.66 34.55 -1.88
N VAL A 45 -25.73 35.29 -2.49
CA VAL A 45 -24.51 34.72 -3.09
C VAL A 45 -23.52 34.25 -2.02
N VAL A 46 -23.41 34.97 -0.90
CA VAL A 46 -22.58 34.57 0.24
C VAL A 46 -23.12 33.28 0.87
N ASP A 47 -24.42 33.18 1.11
CA ASP A 47 -25.01 31.99 1.75
C ASP A 47 -24.99 30.76 0.84
N GLN A 48 -25.21 30.93 -0.47
CA GLN A 48 -24.95 29.87 -1.46
C GLN A 48 -23.49 29.40 -1.43
N SER A 49 -22.53 30.31 -1.28
CA SER A 49 -21.10 29.97 -1.23
C SER A 49 -20.72 29.21 0.04
N LYS A 50 -21.30 29.58 1.21
CA LYS A 50 -21.17 28.84 2.47
C LYS A 50 -21.74 27.41 2.37
N GLU A 51 -22.92 27.25 1.79
CA GLU A 51 -23.55 25.93 1.62
C GLU A 51 -22.78 25.02 0.64
N VAL A 52 -22.19 25.58 -0.42
CA VAL A 52 -21.28 24.84 -1.31
C VAL A 52 -20.04 24.38 -0.56
N LEU A 53 -19.41 25.24 0.25
CA LEU A 53 -18.24 24.89 1.05
C LEU A 53 -18.55 23.80 2.09
N LYS A 54 -19.70 23.90 2.77
CA LYS A 54 -20.20 22.90 3.72
C LYS A 54 -20.39 21.53 3.05
N LYS A 55 -20.96 21.48 1.85
CA LYS A 55 -21.11 20.25 1.06
C LYS A 55 -19.76 19.67 0.64
N ALA A 56 -18.79 20.50 0.25
CA ALA A 56 -17.43 20.06 -0.06
C ALA A 56 -16.73 19.44 1.17
N LYS A 57 -16.80 20.09 2.34
CA LYS A 57 -16.24 19.57 3.60
C LYS A 57 -16.90 18.26 4.05
N ALA A 58 -18.22 18.13 3.91
CA ALA A 58 -18.93 16.89 4.21
C ALA A 58 -18.53 15.73 3.27
N ALA A 59 -18.40 16.00 1.97
CA ALA A 59 -17.94 15.00 1.00
C ALA A 59 -16.47 14.57 1.26
N LEU A 60 -15.61 15.52 1.65
CA LEU A 60 -14.23 15.27 2.04
C LEU A 60 -14.13 14.38 3.30
N LEU A 61 -14.92 14.66 4.33
CA LEU A 61 -15.00 13.84 5.55
C LEU A 61 -15.48 12.41 5.26
N ASN A 62 -16.45 12.24 4.34
CA ASN A 62 -16.90 10.92 3.91
C ASN A 62 -15.79 10.15 3.15
N ALA A 63 -14.99 10.84 2.34
CA ALA A 63 -13.82 10.27 1.67
C ALA A 63 -12.66 9.94 2.63
N GLN A 64 -12.51 10.69 3.73
CA GLN A 64 -11.54 10.40 4.79
C GLN A 64 -11.91 9.12 5.56
N LYS A 65 -13.18 9.02 5.98
CA LYS A 65 -13.73 7.86 6.72
C LYS A 65 -13.72 6.59 5.87
N VAL A 66 -14.19 6.69 4.63
CA VAL A 66 -14.26 5.57 3.69
C VAL A 66 -13.59 5.98 2.37
N PRO A 67 -12.26 5.82 2.24
CA PRO A 67 -11.54 6.17 1.03
C PRO A 67 -11.80 5.12 -0.05
N ASN A 68 -12.68 5.46 -0.98
CA ASN A 68 -12.93 4.65 -2.18
C ASN A 68 -13.13 5.58 -3.38
N THR A 69 -12.99 5.04 -4.59
CA THR A 69 -13.04 5.82 -5.83
C THR A 69 -14.33 6.65 -5.98
N LYS A 70 -15.47 6.13 -5.49
CA LYS A 70 -16.77 6.83 -5.52
C LYS A 70 -16.78 8.05 -4.60
N ASN A 71 -16.29 7.91 -3.37
CA ASN A 71 -16.24 8.99 -2.38
C ASN A 71 -15.18 10.04 -2.77
N ILE A 72 -14.02 9.63 -3.27
CA ILE A 72 -12.99 10.53 -3.80
C ILE A 72 -13.52 11.35 -4.99
N LYS A 73 -14.23 10.70 -5.93
CA LYS A 73 -14.91 11.38 -7.05
C LYS A 73 -15.95 12.39 -6.55
N SER A 74 -16.81 11.98 -5.63
CA SER A 74 -17.86 12.85 -5.05
C SER A 74 -17.25 14.06 -4.32
N ALA A 75 -16.15 13.88 -3.59
CA ALA A 75 -15.42 14.97 -2.95
C ALA A 75 -14.82 15.93 -4.00
N LYS A 76 -14.18 15.41 -5.05
CA LYS A 76 -13.63 16.23 -6.15
C LYS A 76 -14.71 17.05 -6.85
N GLU A 77 -15.87 16.45 -7.13
CA GLU A 77 -17.04 17.12 -7.73
C GLU A 77 -17.66 18.18 -6.82
N ALA A 78 -17.62 17.99 -5.50
CA ALA A 78 -18.07 19.00 -4.53
C ALA A 78 -17.06 20.16 -4.40
N ILE A 79 -15.76 19.87 -4.33
CA ILE A 79 -14.68 20.87 -4.27
C ILE A 79 -14.65 21.72 -5.54
N SER A 80 -14.87 21.14 -6.73
CA SER A 80 -14.90 21.88 -8.01
C SER A 80 -15.98 22.97 -8.10
N LYS A 81 -16.96 22.97 -7.18
CA LYS A 81 -18.02 23.98 -7.10
C LYS A 81 -17.65 25.13 -6.16
N VAL A 82 -16.62 24.97 -5.31
CA VAL A 82 -16.15 26.00 -4.38
C VAL A 82 -15.46 27.11 -5.18
N LYS A 83 -16.00 28.32 -5.12
CA LYS A 83 -15.48 29.49 -5.87
C LYS A 83 -14.25 30.13 -5.22
N ASP A 84 -14.06 29.95 -3.91
CA ASP A 84 -12.85 30.39 -3.22
C ASP A 84 -11.69 29.48 -3.63
N THR A 85 -10.73 30.05 -4.37
CA THR A 85 -9.60 29.28 -4.93
C THR A 85 -8.58 28.85 -3.88
N LYS A 86 -8.46 29.55 -2.75
CA LYS A 86 -7.55 29.19 -1.66
C LYS A 86 -8.12 28.00 -0.89
N GLU A 87 -9.39 28.09 -0.51
CA GLU A 87 -10.07 27.01 0.22
C GLU A 87 -10.28 25.78 -0.67
N ALA A 88 -10.63 25.95 -1.95
CA ALA A 88 -10.69 24.85 -2.91
C ALA A 88 -9.34 24.15 -3.09
N LYS A 89 -8.22 24.90 -3.14
CA LYS A 89 -6.88 24.32 -3.18
C LYS A 89 -6.61 23.48 -1.93
N LYS A 90 -6.84 24.03 -0.73
CA LYS A 90 -6.63 23.31 0.54
C LYS A 90 -7.39 21.99 0.59
N LEU A 91 -8.69 22.01 0.28
CA LEU A 91 -9.52 20.79 0.25
C LEU A 91 -9.04 19.76 -0.79
N ASN A 92 -8.49 20.22 -1.93
CA ASN A 92 -7.94 19.35 -2.97
C ASN A 92 -6.58 18.75 -2.58
N ASP A 93 -5.74 19.52 -1.85
CA ASP A 93 -4.49 19.02 -1.27
C ASP A 93 -4.79 17.92 -0.22
N GLU A 94 -5.76 18.13 0.67
CA GLU A 94 -6.25 17.10 1.62
C GLU A 94 -6.79 15.85 0.89
N LEU A 95 -7.59 16.03 -0.17
CA LEU A 95 -8.13 14.94 -1.00
C LEU A 95 -7.02 14.12 -1.70
N SER A 96 -5.88 14.73 -2.01
CA SER A 96 -4.74 14.05 -2.62
C SER A 96 -4.14 12.99 -1.68
N GLY A 97 -4.07 13.29 -0.38
CA GLY A 97 -3.63 12.36 0.67
C GLY A 97 -4.55 11.14 0.79
N PHE A 98 -5.87 11.35 0.71
CA PHE A 98 -6.83 10.24 0.70
C PHE A 98 -6.70 9.38 -0.57
N SER A 99 -6.44 10.01 -1.72
CA SER A 99 -6.21 9.32 -2.99
C SER A 99 -4.93 8.47 -2.96
N ALA A 100 -3.87 8.94 -2.31
CA ALA A 100 -2.65 8.15 -2.07
C ALA A 100 -2.93 6.96 -1.14
N ARG A 101 -3.73 7.14 -0.10
CA ARG A 101 -4.16 6.08 0.80
C ARG A 101 -4.97 4.98 0.11
N VAL A 102 -5.91 5.32 -0.78
CA VAL A 102 -6.64 4.31 -1.60
C VAL A 102 -5.66 3.41 -2.35
N LYS A 103 -4.64 3.98 -3.00
CA LYS A 103 -3.64 3.22 -3.75
C LYS A 103 -2.86 2.24 -2.87
N LEU A 104 -2.53 2.62 -1.63
CA LEU A 104 -1.87 1.74 -0.66
C LEU A 104 -2.81 0.60 -0.21
N GLU A 105 -4.08 0.90 0.06
CA GLU A 105 -5.08 -0.09 0.44
C GLU A 105 -5.34 -1.11 -0.69
N ASP A 106 -5.47 -0.65 -1.94
CA ASP A 106 -5.60 -1.50 -3.12
C ASP A 106 -4.35 -2.35 -3.38
N ALA A 107 -3.15 -1.78 -3.22
CA ALA A 107 -1.90 -2.52 -3.35
C ALA A 107 -1.78 -3.63 -2.31
N ALA A 108 -2.16 -3.35 -1.05
CA ALA A 108 -2.20 -4.34 0.02
C ALA A 108 -3.22 -5.46 -0.26
N ARG A 109 -4.45 -5.11 -0.66
CA ARG A 109 -5.47 -6.10 -1.07
C ARG A 109 -4.97 -6.99 -2.21
N LYS A 110 -4.40 -6.41 -3.27
CA LYS A 110 -3.85 -7.15 -4.42
C LYS A 110 -2.70 -8.08 -4.03
N ALA A 111 -1.77 -7.61 -3.18
CA ALA A 111 -0.64 -8.41 -2.72
C ALA A 111 -1.09 -9.62 -1.86
N VAL A 112 -2.06 -9.42 -0.96
CA VAL A 112 -2.63 -10.53 -0.18
C VAL A 112 -3.37 -11.52 -1.06
N VAL A 113 -4.19 -11.08 -2.02
CA VAL A 113 -4.86 -11.98 -2.98
C VAL A 113 -3.85 -12.73 -3.87
N ALA A 114 -2.74 -12.10 -4.24
CA ALA A 114 -1.67 -12.77 -4.97
C ALA A 114 -0.96 -13.85 -4.13
N TYR A 115 -0.76 -13.61 -2.83
CA TYR A 115 -0.22 -14.60 -1.90
C TYR A 115 -1.20 -15.75 -1.62
N GLN A 116 -2.50 -15.46 -1.43
CA GLN A 116 -3.55 -16.47 -1.23
C GLN A 116 -3.62 -17.50 -2.38
N LYS A 117 -3.33 -17.07 -3.62
CA LYS A 117 -3.31 -17.95 -4.81
C LYS A 117 -2.06 -18.85 -4.89
N ASP A 118 -1.04 -18.60 -4.08
CA ASP A 118 0.26 -19.27 -4.13
C ASP A 118 0.94 -19.16 -2.74
N ALA A 119 0.33 -19.82 -1.76
CA ALA A 119 0.68 -19.67 -0.35
C ALA A 119 2.07 -20.23 0.01
N LEU A 120 2.66 -21.06 -0.86
CA LEU A 120 4.01 -21.60 -0.70
C LEU A 120 5.11 -20.60 -1.10
N ASN A 121 4.76 -19.52 -1.82
CA ASN A 121 5.70 -18.57 -2.41
C ASN A 121 6.11 -17.46 -1.43
N GLU A 122 7.35 -17.56 -0.93
CA GLU A 122 7.91 -16.65 0.05
C GLU A 122 8.05 -15.19 -0.46
N LYS A 123 8.30 -14.99 -1.76
CA LYS A 123 8.40 -13.64 -2.34
C LYS A 123 7.04 -12.94 -2.32
N LYS A 124 5.96 -13.66 -2.63
CA LYS A 124 4.58 -13.16 -2.53
C LYS A 124 4.20 -12.91 -1.07
N HIS A 125 4.61 -13.80 -0.16
CA HIS A 125 4.39 -13.63 1.28
C HIS A 125 5.02 -12.33 1.82
N LYS A 126 6.33 -12.14 1.61
CA LYS A 126 7.06 -10.92 1.99
C LYS A 126 6.43 -9.67 1.38
N SER A 127 6.05 -9.74 0.10
CA SER A 127 5.36 -8.64 -0.60
C SER A 127 4.02 -8.27 0.04
N ALA A 128 3.22 -9.26 0.46
CA ALA A 128 1.96 -9.05 1.17
C ALA A 128 2.19 -8.40 2.54
N GLN A 129 3.15 -8.91 3.33
CA GLN A 129 3.53 -8.33 4.62
C GLN A 129 3.99 -6.87 4.48
N THR A 130 4.88 -6.57 3.53
CA THR A 130 5.36 -5.19 3.25
C THR A 130 4.23 -4.26 2.78
N ALA A 131 3.26 -4.76 2.01
CA ALA A 131 2.14 -3.93 1.57
C ALA A 131 1.16 -3.63 2.73
N VAL A 132 0.93 -4.60 3.62
CA VAL A 132 0.08 -4.42 4.82
C VAL A 132 0.77 -3.57 5.89
N SER A 133 2.10 -3.64 6.05
CA SER A 133 2.82 -2.83 7.04
C SER A 133 2.73 -1.32 6.74
N LYS A 134 2.75 -0.94 5.46
CA LYS A 134 2.53 0.44 4.94
C LYS A 134 1.15 1.04 5.26
N LEU A 135 0.19 0.24 5.74
CA LEU A 135 -1.10 0.75 6.22
C LEU A 135 -0.92 1.32 7.64
N THR A 136 -0.71 2.64 7.75
CA THR A 136 -0.42 3.34 9.02
C THR A 136 -1.54 4.30 9.47
N SER A 137 -2.59 4.49 8.67
CA SER A 137 -3.65 5.47 8.97
C SER A 137 -4.61 4.93 10.04
N PRO A 138 -5.07 5.74 11.02
CA PRO A 138 -6.04 5.28 12.02
C PRO A 138 -7.32 4.72 11.38
N TYR A 139 -7.73 5.30 10.26
CA TYR A 139 -8.89 4.90 9.47
C TYR A 139 -8.73 3.60 8.68
N ASN A 140 -7.52 3.01 8.58
CA ASN A 140 -7.30 1.71 7.92
C ASN A 140 -6.89 0.58 8.87
N LYS A 141 -6.98 0.82 10.19
CA LYS A 141 -6.75 -0.17 11.26
C LYS A 141 -7.53 -1.47 11.04
N THR A 142 -8.84 -1.39 10.74
CA THR A 142 -9.69 -2.57 10.51
C THR A 142 -9.24 -3.37 9.29
N LEU A 143 -8.92 -2.68 8.18
CA LEU A 143 -8.43 -3.34 6.97
C LEU A 143 -7.06 -3.99 7.21
N LYS A 144 -6.16 -3.32 7.92
CA LYS A 144 -4.85 -3.88 8.29
C LYS A 144 -5.02 -5.18 9.07
N ALA A 145 -5.94 -5.21 10.05
CA ALA A 145 -6.24 -6.41 10.82
C ALA A 145 -6.83 -7.54 9.96
N GLU A 146 -7.80 -7.24 9.09
CA GLU A 146 -8.40 -8.20 8.14
C GLU A 146 -7.35 -8.83 7.21
N LEU A 147 -6.49 -7.99 6.59
CA LEU A 147 -5.44 -8.45 5.69
C LEU A 147 -4.34 -9.23 6.42
N THR A 148 -3.99 -8.82 7.65
CA THR A 148 -3.04 -9.55 8.51
C THR A 148 -3.58 -10.94 8.84
N LYS A 149 -4.88 -11.06 9.15
CA LYS A 149 -5.52 -12.36 9.39
C LYS A 149 -5.44 -13.25 8.15
N LYS A 150 -5.80 -12.72 6.97
CA LYS A 150 -5.73 -13.47 5.70
C LYS A 150 -4.33 -13.95 5.34
N ILE A 151 -3.28 -13.19 5.70
CA ILE A 151 -1.89 -13.64 5.57
C ILE A 151 -1.66 -14.86 6.49
N LYS A 152 -1.98 -14.76 7.78
CA LYS A 152 -1.81 -15.87 8.75
C LYS A 152 -2.58 -17.14 8.37
N ASP A 153 -3.82 -16.98 7.90
CA ASP A 153 -4.64 -18.11 7.44
C ASP A 153 -3.97 -18.82 6.24
N SER A 154 -3.33 -18.05 5.35
CA SER A 154 -2.58 -18.56 4.19
C SER A 154 -1.25 -19.21 4.60
N GLU A 155 -0.52 -18.65 5.57
CA GLU A 155 0.68 -19.25 6.16
C GLU A 155 0.36 -20.63 6.78
N ALA A 156 -0.75 -20.73 7.53
CA ALA A 156 -1.20 -21.98 8.13
C ALA A 156 -1.53 -23.04 7.06
N GLN A 157 -2.23 -22.65 5.98
CA GLN A 157 -2.51 -23.52 4.85
C GLN A 157 -1.22 -23.98 4.14
N ALA A 158 -0.26 -23.07 3.93
CA ALA A 158 1.04 -23.38 3.33
C ALA A 158 1.84 -24.37 4.18
N ASN A 159 1.86 -24.20 5.50
CA ASN A 159 2.57 -25.10 6.41
C ASN A 159 1.93 -26.49 6.46
N LYS A 160 0.60 -26.59 6.42
CA LYS A 160 -0.12 -27.86 6.27
C LYS A 160 0.25 -28.57 4.95
N ALA A 161 0.31 -27.83 3.84
CA ALA A 161 0.70 -28.38 2.54
C ALA A 161 2.16 -28.86 2.51
N ARG A 162 3.10 -28.11 3.11
CA ARG A 162 4.52 -28.52 3.26
C ARG A 162 4.66 -29.81 4.08
N ALA A 163 3.91 -29.93 5.17
CA ALA A 163 3.90 -31.16 5.97
C ALA A 163 3.46 -32.38 5.13
N SER A 164 2.39 -32.26 4.35
CA SER A 164 1.94 -33.32 3.43
C SER A 164 2.97 -33.67 2.34
N GLN A 165 3.67 -32.69 1.78
CA GLN A 165 4.75 -32.94 0.80
C GLN A 165 5.94 -33.68 1.42
N ASN A 166 6.34 -33.34 2.66
CA ASN A 166 7.44 -34.01 3.35
C ASN A 166 7.12 -35.47 3.69
N VAL A 167 5.87 -35.76 4.10
CA VAL A 167 5.39 -37.15 4.29
C VAL A 167 5.48 -37.94 2.97
N SER A 168 5.02 -37.34 1.87
CA SER A 168 5.06 -37.97 0.53
C SER A 168 6.50 -38.29 0.08
N LYS A 169 7.46 -37.41 0.39
CA LYS A 169 8.87 -37.59 0.03
C LYS A 169 9.54 -38.69 0.88
N ALA A 170 9.26 -38.74 2.18
CA ALA A 170 9.73 -39.82 3.06
C ALA A 170 9.24 -41.22 2.61
N GLN A 171 8.04 -41.30 2.02
CA GLN A 171 7.50 -42.53 1.44
C GLN A 171 8.20 -42.94 0.11
N GLN A 172 8.67 -41.98 -0.69
CA GLN A 172 9.51 -42.27 -1.86
C GLN A 172 10.94 -42.69 -1.48
N ASP A 173 11.53 -42.09 -0.46
CA ASP A 173 12.89 -42.42 -0.02
C ASP A 173 12.96 -43.81 0.63
N THR A 174 11.91 -44.21 1.37
CA THR A 174 11.80 -45.58 1.92
C THR A 174 11.60 -46.64 0.83
N SER A 175 10.84 -46.36 -0.23
CA SER A 175 10.66 -47.31 -1.35
C SER A 175 11.89 -47.40 -2.26
N LYS A 176 12.64 -46.31 -2.49
CA LYS A 176 13.99 -46.37 -3.11
C LYS A 176 14.98 -47.17 -2.29
N LYS A 177 15.00 -46.99 -0.97
CA LYS A 177 15.89 -47.73 -0.05
C LYS A 177 15.57 -49.23 0.00
N ALA A 178 14.31 -49.61 -0.20
CA ALA A 178 13.92 -51.02 -0.37
C ALA A 178 14.45 -51.60 -1.68
N SER A 179 14.31 -50.87 -2.80
CA SER A 179 14.80 -51.30 -4.12
C SER A 179 16.33 -51.49 -4.18
N ALA A 180 17.10 -50.68 -3.45
CA ALA A 180 18.56 -50.81 -3.42
C ALA A 180 19.03 -52.09 -2.69
N LYS A 181 18.32 -52.49 -1.63
CA LYS A 181 18.69 -53.66 -0.81
C LYS A 181 18.45 -55.00 -1.53
N SER A 182 17.69 -55.01 -2.62
CA SER A 182 17.46 -56.20 -3.45
C SER A 182 18.60 -56.53 -4.42
N GLN A 183 19.58 -55.63 -4.62
CA GLN A 183 20.72 -55.86 -5.52
C GLN A 183 22.03 -56.22 -4.78
N GLU A 184 22.08 -56.13 -3.45
CA GLU A 184 23.29 -56.32 -2.64
C GLU A 184 23.40 -57.73 -2.02
N ASN A 185 22.58 -58.70 -2.44
CA ASN A 185 22.57 -60.06 -1.86
C ASN A 185 22.77 -61.18 -2.90
N THR A 186 23.64 -60.95 -3.89
CA THR A 186 24.09 -62.02 -4.81
C THR A 186 25.57 -61.88 -5.15
N GLN A 187 26.41 -61.66 -4.14
CA GLN A 187 27.85 -61.86 -4.26
C GLN A 187 28.50 -62.15 -2.90
N THR A 188 28.72 -63.44 -2.59
CA THR A 188 29.96 -64.00 -1.97
C THR A 188 29.73 -65.45 -1.51
N THR A 189 29.90 -66.38 -2.45
CA THR A 189 30.59 -67.68 -2.32
C THR A 189 30.85 -68.08 -3.77
N GLY A 190 32.06 -68.33 -4.27
CA GLY A 190 33.33 -68.65 -3.64
C GLY A 190 34.00 -69.59 -4.64
N ASP A 191 34.97 -69.07 -5.40
CA ASP A 191 35.61 -69.82 -6.48
C ASP A 191 36.51 -70.93 -5.93
N THR A 192 36.30 -72.17 -6.37
CA THR A 192 37.35 -73.19 -6.46
C THR A 192 37.01 -74.10 -7.64
N SER A 193 37.99 -74.32 -8.51
CA SER A 193 37.83 -74.93 -9.83
C SER A 193 38.57 -76.27 -9.97
N LEU A 194 38.16 -77.11 -10.94
CA LEU A 194 38.81 -78.36 -11.41
C LEU A 194 38.72 -79.57 -10.43
N ASN A 195 38.69 -80.86 -10.85
CA ASN A 195 38.46 -81.57 -12.12
C ASN A 195 38.39 -83.11 -11.86
N GLN A 196 37.52 -83.88 -12.57
CA GLN A 196 37.55 -85.37 -12.75
C GLN A 196 37.45 -86.27 -11.48
N ALA A 197 37.05 -87.56 -11.51
CA ALA A 197 36.49 -88.49 -12.52
C ALA A 197 35.78 -89.70 -11.83
N GLY A 198 35.05 -90.54 -12.59
CA GLY A 198 34.51 -91.86 -12.15
C GLY A 198 33.06 -91.81 -11.59
N ALA A 199 32.09 -92.59 -12.09
CA ALA A 199 31.89 -94.05 -11.93
C ALA A 199 31.59 -94.45 -10.46
N THR A 200 30.53 -95.19 -10.09
CA THR A 200 29.51 -95.97 -10.84
C THR A 200 28.29 -96.26 -9.94
N ALA A 201 27.15 -96.63 -10.55
CA ALA A 201 26.00 -97.44 -10.06
C ALA A 201 25.78 -97.72 -8.54
N ASP A 202 24.54 -97.61 -8.02
CA ASP A 202 23.48 -98.66 -8.02
C ASP A 202 22.43 -98.47 -6.89
N THR A 203 21.25 -99.11 -7.01
CA THR A 203 20.20 -99.39 -5.98
C THR A 203 19.52 -98.16 -5.33
N ALA A 204 18.28 -97.77 -5.68
CA ALA A 204 16.95 -98.35 -5.37
C ALA A 204 16.56 -98.27 -3.85
N ASN A 205 15.30 -98.14 -3.39
CA ASN A 205 13.98 -98.36 -4.02
C ASN A 205 12.79 -97.77 -3.18
N VAL A 206 11.61 -97.53 -3.80
CA VAL A 206 10.21 -97.33 -3.27
C VAL A 206 9.93 -96.33 -2.10
N ALA A 207 8.73 -95.73 -1.90
CA ALA A 207 7.40 -95.77 -2.56
C ALA A 207 6.70 -94.38 -2.42
N ASN A 208 6.06 -93.79 -3.45
CA ASN A 208 4.65 -93.93 -3.90
C ASN A 208 3.60 -93.21 -3.00
N GLY A 209 2.69 -92.36 -3.49
CA GLY A 209 2.45 -91.87 -4.86
C GLY A 209 1.25 -90.89 -4.97
N GLY A 210 1.02 -90.37 -6.19
CA GLY A 210 -0.08 -89.46 -6.56
C GLY A 210 0.16 -88.85 -7.95
N GLN A 211 -0.71 -89.13 -8.93
CA GLN A 211 -0.37 -89.07 -10.36
C GLN A 211 -0.94 -87.86 -11.14
N THR A 212 -0.16 -87.42 -12.16
CA THR A 212 -0.51 -86.95 -13.54
C THR A 212 -1.65 -85.92 -13.76
N ALA A 213 -1.65 -85.01 -14.76
CA ALA A 213 -0.78 -84.70 -15.92
C ALA A 213 -0.80 -83.15 -16.17
N GLN A 214 -0.31 -82.48 -17.24
CA GLN A 214 0.37 -82.83 -18.50
C GLN A 214 1.12 -81.57 -19.04
N THR A 215 1.90 -81.67 -20.13
CA THR A 215 2.54 -80.53 -20.84
C THR A 215 2.18 -80.55 -22.34
N PRO A 216 2.14 -79.40 -23.06
CA PRO A 216 3.30 -78.96 -23.87
C PRO A 216 3.55 -77.43 -23.79
N ALA A 217 4.78 -76.92 -23.64
CA ALA A 217 5.89 -76.83 -24.60
C ALA A 217 5.68 -75.80 -25.75
N GLY A 218 6.52 -74.75 -25.78
CA GLY A 218 6.59 -73.71 -26.82
C GLY A 218 6.69 -72.29 -26.25
N GLY A 219 7.74 -71.50 -26.50
CA GLY A 219 8.96 -71.81 -27.26
C GLY A 219 10.08 -70.80 -26.97
N ASN A 220 11.32 -71.24 -27.22
CA ASN A 220 12.53 -70.44 -27.13
C ASN A 220 12.98 -70.09 -28.56
N THR A 221 13.33 -68.85 -28.85
CA THR A 221 14.07 -68.51 -30.08
C THR A 221 15.31 -67.71 -29.74
N SER A 222 16.45 -68.40 -29.77
CA SER A 222 17.78 -67.81 -29.75
C SER A 222 18.02 -66.97 -31.01
N GLY A 223 18.64 -65.81 -30.86
CA GLY A 223 19.19 -65.00 -31.95
C GLY A 223 20.67 -64.77 -31.71
N ASN A 224 21.51 -65.70 -32.14
CA ASN A 224 22.97 -65.57 -32.05
C ASN A 224 23.54 -64.91 -33.32
N GLY A 225 24.32 -63.85 -33.16
CA GLY A 225 24.97 -63.14 -34.27
C GLY A 225 26.11 -62.28 -33.75
N GLY A 226 27.31 -62.84 -33.71
CA GLY A 226 28.50 -62.13 -33.22
C GLY A 226 29.14 -61.24 -34.29
N ASN A 227 29.77 -60.14 -33.86
CA ASN A 227 30.91 -59.57 -34.58
C ASN A 227 31.83 -58.83 -33.60
N SER A 228 33.02 -59.38 -33.35
CA SER A 228 34.01 -58.78 -32.43
C SER A 228 34.75 -57.64 -33.11
N ASN A 229 34.16 -56.44 -33.11
CA ASN A 229 34.86 -55.22 -33.53
C ASN A 229 35.69 -54.70 -32.36
N ASN A 230 36.99 -54.98 -32.37
CA ASN A 230 37.97 -54.39 -31.45
C ASN A 230 38.15 -52.89 -31.79
N VAL A 231 37.38 -52.02 -31.12
CA VAL A 231 37.51 -50.57 -31.25
C VAL A 231 38.38 -50.04 -30.11
N SER A 232 39.59 -49.60 -30.45
CA SER A 232 40.50 -48.95 -29.49
C SER A 232 39.85 -47.69 -28.92
N PRO A 233 39.80 -47.50 -27.59
CA PRO A 233 39.18 -46.32 -26.99
C PRO A 233 39.98 -45.05 -27.32
N THR A 234 39.31 -44.07 -27.92
CA THR A 234 39.89 -42.75 -28.20
C THR A 234 40.25 -42.05 -26.87
N PRO A 235 41.44 -41.43 -26.74
CA PRO A 235 41.81 -40.70 -25.54
C PRO A 235 40.81 -39.59 -25.21
N ALA A 236 40.44 -39.46 -23.94
CA ALA A 236 39.55 -38.40 -23.47
C ALA A 236 40.20 -37.01 -23.65
N PRO A 237 39.45 -35.97 -24.05
CA PRO A 237 40.00 -34.65 -24.27
C PRO A 237 40.50 -34.02 -22.95
N THR A 238 41.69 -33.43 -23.01
CA THR A 238 42.32 -32.74 -21.87
C THR A 238 41.45 -31.55 -21.41
N PRO A 239 41.15 -31.41 -20.10
CA PRO A 239 40.33 -30.30 -19.62
C PRO A 239 41.02 -28.95 -19.86
N THR A 240 40.28 -28.01 -20.48
CA THR A 240 40.75 -26.64 -20.69
C THR A 240 40.89 -25.92 -19.34
N PRO A 241 42.02 -25.21 -19.07
CA PRO A 241 42.18 -24.49 -17.81
C PRO A 241 41.11 -23.40 -17.65
N ALA A 242 40.56 -23.30 -16.44
CA ALA A 242 39.52 -22.32 -16.12
C ALA A 242 40.04 -20.88 -16.19
N PRO A 243 39.22 -19.91 -16.65
CA PRO A 243 39.64 -18.51 -16.75
C PRO A 243 39.91 -17.91 -15.37
N THR A 244 41.03 -17.19 -15.27
CA THR A 244 41.45 -16.49 -14.06
C THR A 244 40.42 -15.42 -13.66
N PRO A 245 39.96 -15.36 -12.40
CA PRO A 245 38.98 -14.35 -11.98
C PRO A 245 39.56 -12.94 -12.08
N THR A 246 38.84 -12.05 -12.76
CA THR A 246 39.20 -10.64 -12.91
C THR A 246 39.05 -9.93 -11.56
N PRO A 247 40.01 -9.08 -11.13
CA PRO A 247 39.90 -8.40 -9.84
C PRO A 247 38.73 -7.42 -9.82
N THR A 248 37.90 -7.52 -8.77
CA THR A 248 36.75 -6.65 -8.55
C THR A 248 37.20 -5.21 -8.26
N PRO A 249 36.63 -4.18 -8.91
CA PRO A 249 37.01 -2.79 -8.64
C PRO A 249 36.63 -2.38 -7.20
N THR A 250 37.57 -1.72 -6.53
CA THR A 250 37.39 -1.21 -5.16
C THR A 250 36.29 -0.15 -5.11
N PRO A 251 35.32 -0.22 -4.17
CA PRO A 251 34.26 0.79 -4.07
C PRO A 251 34.83 2.16 -3.71
N THR A 252 34.40 3.17 -4.46
CA THR A 252 34.75 4.58 -4.22
C THR A 252 34.07 5.07 -2.93
N PRO A 253 34.75 5.82 -2.04
CA PRO A 253 34.12 6.30 -0.80
C PRO A 253 32.97 7.27 -1.11
N THR A 254 31.82 7.02 -0.51
CA THR A 254 30.65 7.89 -0.57
C THR A 254 30.93 9.22 0.17
N PRO A 255 30.60 10.39 -0.40
CA PRO A 255 30.73 11.66 0.32
C PRO A 255 29.80 11.72 1.54
N ASP A 256 30.28 12.36 2.60
CA ASP A 256 29.59 12.56 3.87
C ASP A 256 28.33 13.44 3.68
N PRO A 257 27.14 13.07 4.20
CA PRO A 257 25.96 13.92 4.15
C PRO A 257 26.19 15.31 4.76
N THR A 258 25.81 16.34 4.00
CA THR A 258 25.82 17.72 4.49
C THR A 258 24.84 17.90 5.67
N PRO A 259 25.21 18.70 6.69
CA PRO A 259 24.37 18.88 7.86
C PRO A 259 23.03 19.55 7.51
N THR A 260 21.94 18.96 7.97
CA THR A 260 20.58 19.50 7.83
C THR A 260 20.46 20.84 8.56
N PRO A 261 19.85 21.89 7.96
CA PRO A 261 19.63 23.15 8.66
C PRO A 261 18.68 22.99 9.86
N ASP A 262 18.92 23.79 10.90
CA ASP A 262 18.16 23.83 12.15
C ASP A 262 16.68 24.18 11.90
N PRO A 263 15.70 23.49 12.52
CA PRO A 263 14.29 23.85 12.43
C PRO A 263 14.03 25.32 12.79
N THR A 264 13.41 26.05 11.84
CA THR A 264 12.91 27.41 12.08
C THR A 264 11.93 27.42 13.25
N PRO A 265 12.06 28.34 14.23
CA PRO A 265 11.19 28.36 15.41
C PRO A 265 9.72 28.53 15.02
N THR A 266 8.86 27.73 15.65
CA THR A 266 7.41 27.79 15.46
C THR A 266 6.89 29.16 15.92
N PRO A 267 6.11 29.90 15.11
CA PRO A 267 5.57 31.18 15.54
C PRO A 267 4.57 31.00 16.69
N THR A 268 4.79 31.70 17.80
CA THR A 268 3.84 31.80 18.91
C THR A 268 2.56 32.47 18.40
N VAL A 269 1.41 31.80 18.52
CA VAL A 269 0.11 32.35 18.14
C VAL A 269 -0.51 33.01 19.37
N HIS A 270 -0.31 34.33 19.51
CA HIS A 270 -0.98 35.10 20.55
C HIS A 270 -2.50 35.13 20.29
N HIS A 271 -3.28 34.90 21.34
CA HIS A 271 -4.72 35.03 21.29
C HIS A 271 -5.15 36.37 21.86
N TRP A 272 -6.31 36.85 21.42
CA TRP A 272 -6.85 38.15 21.82
C TRP A 272 -8.26 37.98 22.35
N GLY A 273 -8.48 38.34 23.62
CA GLY A 273 -9.80 38.33 24.25
C GLY A 273 -10.56 39.63 23.98
N LEU A 274 -11.88 39.52 23.91
CA LEU A 274 -12.81 40.64 23.86
C LEU A 274 -13.74 40.55 25.07
N ASN A 275 -13.86 41.62 25.87
CA ASN A 275 -14.91 41.76 26.88
C ASN A 275 -15.78 42.96 26.54
N TYR A 276 -17.07 42.92 26.89
CA TYR A 276 -17.98 44.04 26.69
C TYR A 276 -19.03 44.16 27.79
N PHE A 277 -19.54 45.37 27.97
CA PHE A 277 -20.69 45.65 28.84
C PHE A 277 -21.92 45.83 27.97
N THR A 278 -23.03 45.17 28.31
CA THR A 278 -24.33 45.36 27.66
C THR A 278 -24.88 46.76 27.93
N PRO A 279 -25.96 47.21 27.26
CA PRO A 279 -26.58 48.51 27.53
C PRO A 279 -27.20 48.63 28.94
N ASP A 280 -27.60 47.50 29.53
CA ASP A 280 -28.09 47.32 30.89
C ASP A 280 -26.97 47.12 31.93
N GLY A 281 -25.71 47.05 31.51
CA GLY A 281 -24.53 47.06 32.38
C GLY A 281 -24.00 45.68 32.79
N GLU A 282 -24.53 44.59 32.23
CA GLU A 282 -23.99 43.24 32.44
C GLU A 282 -22.65 43.08 31.72
N TYR A 283 -21.70 42.43 32.38
CA TYR A 283 -20.38 42.11 31.82
C TYR A 283 -20.43 40.77 31.05
N MET A 284 -19.93 40.77 29.82
CA MET A 284 -19.97 39.63 28.90
C MET A 284 -18.60 39.35 28.27
N ASP A 285 -18.26 38.07 28.19
CA ASP A 285 -17.15 37.57 27.37
C ASP A 285 -17.58 37.57 25.89
N GLY A 286 -16.84 38.29 25.06
CA GLY A 286 -17.01 38.41 23.61
C GLY A 286 -16.25 37.35 22.81
N GLY A 287 -15.46 36.50 23.48
CA GLY A 287 -14.75 35.36 22.92
C GLY A 287 -13.30 35.66 22.54
N LEU A 288 -12.67 34.62 21.97
CA LEU A 288 -11.25 34.57 21.66
C LEU A 288 -10.98 34.71 20.16
N PHE A 289 -10.03 35.57 19.81
CA PHE A 289 -9.69 35.95 18.43
C PHE A 289 -8.21 35.67 18.13
N THR A 290 -7.91 35.43 16.85
CA THR A 290 -6.54 35.16 16.37
C THR A 290 -5.74 36.44 16.08
N SER A 291 -6.29 37.62 16.37
CA SER A 291 -5.62 38.92 16.24
C SER A 291 -6.41 40.03 16.93
N GLU A 292 -5.70 41.05 17.40
CA GLU A 292 -6.27 42.27 17.98
C GLU A 292 -7.30 42.93 17.05
N SER A 293 -6.96 43.05 15.76
CA SER A 293 -7.83 43.65 14.75
C SER A 293 -9.16 42.91 14.60
N ALA A 294 -9.19 41.59 14.77
CA ALA A 294 -10.42 40.82 14.72
C ALA A 294 -11.27 41.00 15.99
N ALA A 295 -10.64 41.08 17.17
CA ALA A 295 -11.32 41.37 18.43
C ALA A 295 -11.92 42.79 18.44
N ASN A 296 -11.15 43.81 18.01
CA ASN A 296 -11.64 45.19 17.89
C ASN A 296 -12.77 45.31 16.87
N ALA A 297 -12.67 44.63 15.72
CA ALA A 297 -13.75 44.62 14.72
C ALA A 297 -15.05 43.97 15.25
N ALA A 298 -14.95 42.96 16.11
CA ALA A 298 -16.09 42.36 16.78
C ALA A 298 -16.69 43.30 17.86
N GLY A 299 -15.85 43.99 18.64
CA GLY A 299 -16.27 45.01 19.61
C GLY A 299 -17.04 46.17 18.95
N GLU A 300 -16.48 46.74 17.87
CA GLU A 300 -17.18 47.76 17.08
C GLU A 300 -18.49 47.25 16.47
N ALA A 301 -18.55 45.99 16.01
CA ALA A 301 -19.78 45.42 15.49
C ALA A 301 -20.86 45.25 16.57
N LEU A 302 -20.50 44.89 17.81
CA LEU A 302 -21.42 44.84 18.96
C LEU A 302 -21.94 46.24 19.30
N LYS A 303 -21.05 47.24 19.29
CA LYS A 303 -21.39 48.65 19.60
C LYS A 303 -22.32 49.24 18.54
N ALA A 304 -22.00 49.04 17.26
CA ALA A 304 -22.82 49.47 16.13
C ALA A 304 -24.19 48.76 16.08
N ALA A 305 -24.29 47.53 16.61
CA ALA A 305 -25.53 46.80 16.75
C ALA A 305 -26.36 47.19 18.00
N GLY A 306 -25.89 48.16 18.81
CA GLY A 306 -26.54 48.54 20.07
C GLY A 306 -26.51 47.45 21.15
N LYS A 307 -25.60 46.46 21.03
CA LYS A 307 -25.48 45.32 21.94
C LYS A 307 -24.46 45.51 23.05
N CYS A 308 -23.63 46.56 22.96
CA CYS A 308 -22.74 46.95 24.05
C CYS A 308 -22.71 48.47 24.24
N SER A 309 -22.53 48.90 25.48
CA SER A 309 -22.26 50.28 25.86
C SER A 309 -20.76 50.61 25.72
N SER A 310 -19.90 49.65 26.09
CA SER A 310 -18.45 49.70 25.94
C SER A 310 -17.87 48.30 25.70
N TYR A 311 -16.64 48.23 25.19
CA TYR A 311 -15.87 46.99 25.05
C TYR A 311 -14.39 47.26 25.30
N GLY A 312 -13.64 46.20 25.61
CA GLY A 312 -12.19 46.20 25.78
C GLY A 312 -11.55 44.96 25.19
N VAL A 313 -10.37 45.10 24.61
CA VAL A 313 -9.59 44.03 23.97
C VAL A 313 -8.25 43.91 24.69
N TYR A 314 -7.79 42.67 24.87
CA TYR A 314 -6.58 42.34 25.62
C TYR A 314 -5.88 41.14 25.02
N GLN A 315 -4.55 41.14 25.07
CA GLN A 315 -3.74 40.01 24.65
C GLN A 315 -3.76 38.92 25.73
N LEU A 316 -3.78 37.67 25.30
CA LEU A 316 -3.62 36.47 26.11
C LEU A 316 -2.37 35.74 25.61
N ASP A 317 -1.43 35.53 26.53
CA ASP A 317 -0.13 34.88 26.29
C ASP A 317 -0.22 33.34 26.28
#